data_AF-A0A016V4E1-F1
#
_entry.id   AF-A0A016V4E1-F1
#
_cell.length_a   1.000
_cell.length_b   1.000
_cell.length_c   1.000
_cell.angle_alpha   90.00
_cell.angle_beta   90.00
_cell.angle_gamma   90.00
#
_symmetry.space_group_name_H-M   'P 1'
#
loop_
_entity.id
_entity.type
_entity.pdbx_description
1 polymer ?
#
loop_
_entity_poly.entity_id
_entity_poly.type
_entity_poly.pdbx_seq_one_letter_code
_entity_poly.pdbx_strand_id
1 'polypeptide(L)'
;MKIFERVLDSRLRDIDEVTQNQCGSVKNCGPTDSIHAVRLLTEKHRETEETVHLAFLDLEKAFDRIPRELFWLSLRAHGVPEQYVIWVQLLYRNVTSSVRSAAGTSTPFDVHVGVHQGYALSPLLFILCIDTLSSDLQLDRHGLFFMQKMS
;
A
#
# COMPACT_ATOMS: atom_id res chain seq x y z
N MET A 1 9.39 -6.02 19.39
CA MET A 1 8.39 -5.20 18.65
C MET A 1 7.59 -5.96 17.60
N LYS A 2 8.15 -6.93 16.88
CA LYS A 2 7.42 -7.71 15.86
C LYS A 2 6.09 -8.34 16.32
N ILE A 3 5.96 -8.75 17.58
CA ILE A 3 4.69 -9.28 18.12
C ILE A 3 3.62 -8.19 18.19
N PHE A 4 3.97 -7.01 18.66
CA PHE A 4 3.06 -5.87 18.74
C PHE A 4 2.58 -5.44 17.35
N GLU A 5 3.49 -5.38 16.38
CA GLU A 5 3.14 -5.10 14.98
C GLU A 5 2.16 -6.12 14.40
N ARG A 6 2.34 -7.42 14.69
CA ARG A 6 1.42 -8.47 14.21
C ARG A 6 0.04 -8.36 14.85
N VAL A 7 -0.03 -8.01 16.13
CA VAL A 7 -1.32 -7.78 16.80
C VAL A 7 -2.00 -6.54 16.22
N LEU A 8 -1.23 -5.48 15.95
CA LEU A 8 -1.75 -4.26 15.34
C LEU A 8 -2.24 -4.49 13.91
N ASP A 9 -1.47 -5.20 13.09
CA ASP A 9 -1.86 -5.60 11.72
C ASP A 9 -3.17 -6.41 11.73
N SER A 10 -3.29 -7.41 12.61
CA SER A 10 -4.53 -8.19 12.74
C SER A 10 -5.73 -7.30 13.08
N ARG A 11 -5.58 -6.39 14.05
CA ARG A 11 -6.68 -5.50 14.46
C ARG A 11 -7.08 -4.51 13.38
N LEU A 12 -6.12 -3.97 12.64
CA LEU A 12 -6.42 -3.04 11.56
C LEU A 12 -7.13 -3.74 10.40
N ARG A 13 -6.75 -4.99 10.08
CA ARG A 13 -7.44 -5.80 9.07
C ARG A 13 -8.88 -6.17 9.46
N ASP A 14 -9.20 -6.20 10.75
CA ASP A 14 -10.58 -6.43 11.22
C ASP A 14 -11.44 -5.15 11.12
N ILE A 15 -10.81 -3.98 11.07
CA ILE A 15 -11.49 -2.67 10.97
C ILE A 15 -11.69 -2.27 9.51
N ASP A 16 -10.77 -2.68 8.65
CA ASP A 16 -10.63 -2.19 7.29
C ASP A 16 -11.07 -3.22 6.25
N GLU A 17 -12.07 -2.86 5.43
CA GLU A 17 -12.37 -3.56 4.19
C GLU A 17 -11.63 -2.87 3.03
N VAL A 18 -10.38 -3.26 2.80
CA VAL A 18 -9.62 -2.84 1.62
C VAL A 18 -10.48 -3.05 0.37
N THR A 19 -10.59 -2.01 -0.45
CA THR A 19 -11.48 -1.99 -1.63
C THR A 19 -11.19 -3.16 -2.59
N GLN A 20 -12.24 -3.74 -3.18
CA GLN A 20 -12.14 -4.91 -4.06
C GLN A 20 -11.31 -4.70 -5.34
N ASN A 21 -10.96 -3.46 -5.67
CA ASN A 21 -10.10 -3.13 -6.82
C ASN A 21 -8.60 -3.35 -6.54
N GLN A 22 -8.23 -3.69 -5.29
CA GLN A 22 -6.85 -3.96 -4.90
C GLN A 22 -6.63 -5.47 -4.72
N CYS A 23 -5.65 -6.02 -5.43
CA CYS A 23 -5.27 -7.44 -5.29
C CYS A 23 -3.87 -7.66 -4.70
N GLY A 24 -3.08 -6.60 -4.53
CA GLY A 24 -1.78 -6.69 -3.85
C GLY A 24 -1.97 -6.89 -2.35
N SER A 25 -1.46 -8.00 -1.80
CA SER A 25 -1.52 -8.39 -0.37
C SER A 25 -2.91 -8.40 0.29
N VAL A 26 -3.97 -8.52 -0.51
CA VAL A 26 -5.32 -8.86 -0.06
C VAL A 26 -5.48 -10.37 -0.02
N LYS A 27 -6.07 -10.90 1.06
CA LYS A 27 -6.28 -12.34 1.21
C LYS A 27 -7.24 -12.83 0.12
N ASN A 28 -6.85 -13.88 -0.60
CA ASN A 28 -7.63 -14.49 -1.68
C ASN A 28 -7.77 -13.66 -2.98
N CYS A 29 -6.94 -12.63 -3.21
CA CYS A 29 -6.76 -12.08 -4.57
C CYS A 29 -5.31 -12.24 -5.02
N GLY A 30 -5.11 -12.87 -6.18
CA GLY A 30 -3.80 -13.13 -6.77
C GLY A 30 -3.57 -12.39 -8.10
N PRO A 31 -2.35 -12.47 -8.65
CA PRO A 31 -2.02 -11.86 -9.95
C PRO A 31 -2.90 -12.35 -11.10
N THR A 32 -3.34 -13.61 -11.04
CA THR A 32 -4.24 -14.22 -12.02
C THR A 32 -5.61 -13.55 -12.06
N ASP A 33 -6.12 -13.15 -10.89
CA ASP A 33 -7.44 -12.50 -10.78
C ASP A 33 -7.39 -11.09 -11.37
N SER A 34 -6.30 -10.35 -11.14
CA SER A 34 -6.09 -9.03 -11.74
C SER A 34 -5.96 -9.10 -13.26
N ILE A 35 -5.21 -10.07 -13.79
CA ILE A 35 -5.09 -10.29 -15.24
C ILE A 35 -6.46 -10.65 -15.83
N HIS A 36 -7.22 -11.51 -15.13
CA HIS A 36 -8.55 -11.90 -15.57
C HIS A 36 -9.52 -10.71 -15.60
N ALA A 37 -9.48 -9.83 -14.59
CA ALA A 37 -10.30 -8.63 -14.54
C ALA A 37 -10.01 -7.67 -15.71
N VAL A 38 -8.73 -7.39 -16.00
CA VAL A 38 -8.33 -6.55 -17.14
C VAL A 38 -8.77 -7.16 -18.47
N ARG A 39 -8.68 -8.49 -18.60
CA ARG A 39 -9.14 -9.20 -19.79
C ARG A 39 -10.65 -9.07 -19.99
N LEU A 40 -11.45 -9.32 -18.95
CA LEU A 40 -12.91 -9.16 -18.99
C LEU A 40 -13.32 -7.73 -19.33
N LEU A 41 -12.66 -6.73 -18.76
CA LEU A 41 -12.90 -5.32 -19.09
C LEU A 41 -12.61 -5.03 -20.57
N THR A 42 -11.50 -5.54 -21.08
CA THR A 42 -11.11 -5.33 -22.49
C THR A 42 -12.07 -6.04 -23.45
N GLU A 43 -12.48 -7.27 -23.13
CA GLU A 43 -13.42 -8.06 -23.94
C GLU A 43 -14.81 -7.39 -23.96
N LYS A 44 -15.32 -6.93 -22.81
CA LYS A 44 -16.62 -6.25 -22.73
C LYS A 44 -16.69 -4.98 -23.57
N HIS A 45 -15.66 -4.13 -23.52
CA HIS A 45 -15.68 -2.89 -24.32
C HIS A 45 -15.42 -3.15 -25.81
N ARG A 46 -14.75 -4.26 -26.15
CA ARG A 46 -14.65 -4.71 -27.54
C ARG A 46 -16.01 -5.12 -28.10
N GLU A 47 -16.89 -5.70 -27.28
CA GLU A 47 -18.26 -6.04 -27.68
C GLU A 47 -19.15 -4.80 -27.89
N THR A 48 -18.88 -3.70 -27.17
CA THR A 48 -19.62 -2.43 -27.29
C THR A 48 -19.00 -1.43 -28.28
N GLU A 49 -17.91 -1.82 -28.96
CA GLU A 49 -17.08 -0.95 -29.82
C GLU A 49 -16.56 0.33 -29.11
N GLU A 50 -16.46 0.30 -27.78
CA GLU A 50 -15.96 1.40 -26.97
C GLU A 50 -14.44 1.31 -26.81
N THR A 51 -13.76 2.45 -26.86
CA THR A 51 -12.30 2.52 -26.69
C THR A 51 -11.92 2.41 -25.22
N VAL A 52 -11.06 1.44 -24.89
CA VAL A 52 -10.45 1.31 -23.56
C VAL A 52 -9.01 1.80 -23.60
N HIS A 53 -8.65 2.63 -22.63
CA HIS A 53 -7.27 3.03 -22.37
C HIS A 53 -6.81 2.40 -21.05
N LEU A 54 -5.70 1.65 -21.10
CA LEU A 54 -5.09 1.03 -19.94
C LEU A 54 -3.78 1.74 -19.62
N ALA A 55 -3.62 2.17 -18.38
CA ALA A 55 -2.38 2.76 -17.87
C ALA A 55 -1.81 1.84 -16.77
N PHE A 56 -0.57 1.40 -16.94
CA PHE A 56 0.15 0.62 -15.94
C PHE A 56 1.12 1.54 -15.21
N LEU A 57 0.95 1.65 -13.89
CA LEU A 57 1.77 2.50 -13.04
C LEU A 57 2.67 1.62 -12.18
N ASP A 58 3.99 1.79 -12.33
CA ASP A 58 4.99 1.14 -11.50
C ASP A 58 5.65 2.17 -10.59
N LEU A 59 5.59 1.93 -9.27
CA LEU A 59 6.13 2.84 -8.26
C LEU A 59 7.54 2.41 -7.89
N GLU A 60 8.54 3.15 -8.37
CA GLU A 60 9.94 2.87 -8.07
C GLU A 60 10.20 2.95 -6.55
N LYS A 61 10.65 1.84 -5.94
CA LYS A 61 10.95 1.74 -4.50
C LYS A 61 9.79 2.25 -3.63
N ALA A 62 8.58 1.83 -3.97
CA ALA A 62 7.35 2.31 -3.35
C ALA A 62 7.39 2.25 -1.82
N PHE A 63 7.93 1.16 -1.26
CA PHE A 63 8.10 1.01 0.18
C PHE A 63 9.11 1.99 0.79
N ASP A 64 10.16 2.41 0.08
CA ASP A 64 11.21 3.26 0.65
C ASP A 64 10.90 4.76 0.50
N ARG A 65 9.93 5.12 -0.37
CA ARG A 65 9.69 6.52 -0.77
C ARG A 65 8.37 7.13 -0.30
N ILE A 66 7.45 6.35 0.26
CA ILE A 66 6.17 6.91 0.73
C ILE A 66 6.40 7.89 1.89
N PRO A 67 5.86 9.13 1.81
CA PRO A 67 5.87 10.06 2.93
C PRO A 67 5.11 9.49 4.12
N ARG A 68 5.67 9.59 5.32
CA ARG A 68 5.02 9.06 6.54
C ARG A 68 3.66 9.69 6.81
N GLU A 69 3.49 10.95 6.44
CA GLU A 69 2.22 11.67 6.56
C GLU A 69 1.08 10.99 5.80
N LEU A 70 1.39 10.34 4.67
CA LEU A 70 0.42 9.60 3.89
C LEU A 70 -0.11 8.38 4.66
N PHE A 71 0.71 7.73 5.50
CA PHE A 71 0.23 6.64 6.35
C PHE A 71 -0.86 7.12 7.32
N TRP A 72 -0.64 8.26 7.97
CA TRP A 72 -1.60 8.81 8.95
C TRP A 72 -2.89 9.23 8.25
N LEU A 73 -2.76 9.88 7.10
CA LEU A 73 -3.90 10.31 6.29
C LEU A 73 -4.73 9.09 5.85
N SER A 74 -4.07 8.07 5.31
CA SER A 74 -4.74 6.87 4.79
C SER A 74 -5.47 6.09 5.87
N LEU A 75 -4.83 5.90 7.04
CA LEU A 75 -5.49 5.25 8.18
C LEU A 75 -6.76 6.01 8.61
N ARG A 76 -6.70 7.34 8.68
CA ARG A 76 -7.87 8.15 9.04
C ARG A 76 -8.95 8.13 7.96
N ALA A 77 -8.57 8.15 6.68
CA ALA A 77 -9.50 8.06 5.56
C ALA A 77 -10.30 6.74 5.59
N HIS A 78 -9.66 5.66 6.05
CA HIS A 78 -10.28 4.35 6.23
C HIS A 78 -11.01 4.17 7.57
N GLY A 79 -11.22 5.25 8.34
CA GLY A 79 -11.99 5.20 9.58
C GLY A 79 -11.28 4.50 10.75
N VAL A 80 -9.96 4.29 10.66
CA VAL A 80 -9.18 3.73 11.77
C VAL A 80 -9.23 4.66 12.99
N PRO A 81 -9.59 4.16 14.19
CA PRO A 81 -9.61 4.99 15.39
C PRO A 81 -8.26 5.66 15.67
N GLU A 82 -8.28 6.93 16.07
CA GLU A 82 -7.06 7.76 16.28
C GLU A 82 -6.06 7.13 17.27
N GLN A 83 -6.55 6.33 18.21
CA GLN A 83 -5.72 5.57 19.16
C GLN A 83 -4.70 4.67 18.43
N TYR A 84 -5.15 3.97 17.38
CA TYR A 84 -4.30 3.11 16.57
C TYR A 84 -3.38 3.94 15.68
N VAL A 85 -3.85 5.06 15.13
CA VAL A 85 -3.02 5.99 14.35
C VAL A 85 -1.82 6.47 15.19
N ILE A 86 -2.06 6.85 16.44
CA ILE A 86 -0.99 7.25 17.38
C ILE A 86 -0.02 6.10 17.61
N TRP A 87 -0.50 4.86 17.77
CA TRP A 87 0.38 3.70 17.93
C TRP A 87 1.25 3.48 16.70
N VAL A 88 0.70 3.58 15.49
CA VAL A 88 1.51 3.51 14.28
C VAL A 88 2.52 4.66 14.24
N GLN A 89 2.14 5.91 14.55
CA GLN A 89 3.08 7.02 14.62
C GLN A 89 4.25 6.77 15.58
N LEU A 90 3.98 6.15 16.73
CA LEU A 90 5.02 5.77 17.69
C LEU A 90 5.98 4.71 17.15
N LEU A 91 5.48 3.75 16.35
CA LEU A 91 6.34 2.77 15.66
C LEU A 91 7.33 3.45 14.69
N TYR A 92 6.93 4.60 14.14
CA TYR A 92 7.70 5.36 13.16
C TYR A 92 8.32 6.63 13.76
N ARG A 93 8.41 6.79 15.08
CA ARG A 93 9.04 7.97 15.69
C ARG A 93 10.54 7.76 15.89
N ASN A 94 11.36 8.79 15.56
CA ASN A 94 12.81 8.82 15.79
C ASN A 94 13.56 7.58 15.28
N VAL A 95 13.15 7.05 14.12
CA VAL A 95 13.75 5.82 13.61
C VAL A 95 15.05 6.12 12.89
N THR A 96 16.14 5.54 13.39
CA THR A 96 17.46 5.61 12.77
C THR A 96 17.83 4.32 12.06
N SER A 97 18.61 4.40 10.99
CA SER A 97 19.20 3.25 10.30
C SER A 97 20.73 3.37 10.25
N SER A 98 21.42 2.24 10.06
CA SER A 98 22.87 2.17 9.88
C SER A 98 23.19 1.10 8.84
N VAL A 99 24.19 1.36 7.99
CA VAL A 99 24.64 0.42 6.96
C VAL A 99 25.80 -0.40 7.50
N ARG A 100 25.70 -1.74 7.45
CA ARG A 100 26.79 -2.65 7.80
C ARG A 100 27.39 -3.25 6.53
N SER A 101 28.68 -3.04 6.33
CA SER A 101 29.45 -3.57 5.18
C SER A 101 30.76 -4.22 5.65
N ALA A 102 31.51 -4.82 4.72
CA ALA A 102 32.84 -5.38 5.01
C ALA A 102 33.83 -4.32 5.55
N ALA A 103 33.61 -3.03 5.25
CA ALA A 103 34.42 -1.93 5.73
C ALA A 103 34.02 -1.42 7.13
N GLY A 104 32.97 -1.99 7.75
CA GLY A 104 32.46 -1.58 9.05
C GLY A 104 30.99 -1.18 9.05
N THR A 105 30.53 -0.63 10.17
CA THR A 105 29.16 -0.12 10.34
C THR A 105 29.17 1.40 10.29
N SER A 106 28.26 2.00 9.51
CA SER A 106 28.12 3.45 9.42
C SER A 106 27.62 4.05 10.74
N THR A 107 27.81 5.36 10.91
CA THR A 107 27.06 6.08 11.93
C THR A 107 25.55 5.98 11.66
N PRO A 108 24.71 5.98 12.71
CA PRO A 108 23.27 6.03 12.53
C PRO A 108 22.84 7.31 11.83
N PHE A 109 21.84 7.22 10.96
CA PHE A 109 21.20 8.35 10.30
C PHE A 109 19.67 8.23 10.42
N ASP A 110 18.98 9.37 10.45
CA ASP A 110 17.54 9.42 10.58
C ASP A 110 16.82 8.94 9.30
N VAL A 111 15.74 8.19 9.48
CA VAL A 111 14.88 7.73 8.39
C VAL A 111 13.54 8.44 8.50
N HIS A 112 13.22 9.26 7.50
CA HIS A 112 12.00 10.07 7.47
C HIS A 112 10.96 9.58 6.44
N VAL A 113 11.34 8.69 5.54
CA VAL A 113 10.49 8.17 4.46
C VAL A 113 10.43 6.66 4.47
N GLY A 114 9.37 6.13 3.87
CA GLY A 114 9.19 4.72 3.65
C GLY A 114 8.79 3.90 4.88
N VAL A 115 8.46 2.64 4.62
CA VAL A 115 8.18 1.61 5.60
C VAL A 115 9.43 0.82 5.96
N HIS A 116 9.44 0.24 7.15
CA HIS A 116 10.51 -0.66 7.52
C HIS A 116 10.35 -2.00 6.80
N GLN A 117 11.37 -2.39 6.03
CA GLN A 117 11.40 -3.71 5.40
C GLN A 117 11.44 -4.81 6.48
N GLY A 118 10.57 -5.81 6.35
CA GLY A 118 10.46 -6.93 7.30
C GLY A 118 9.54 -6.69 8.50
N TYR A 119 8.80 -5.58 8.53
CA TYR A 119 7.73 -5.32 9.50
C TYR A 119 6.41 -5.89 8.99
N ALA A 120 5.64 -6.53 9.87
CA ALA A 120 4.38 -7.20 9.49
C ALA A 120 3.30 -6.22 9.00
N LEU A 121 3.36 -4.97 9.49
CA LEU A 121 2.40 -3.91 9.23
C LEU A 121 2.63 -3.19 7.88
N SER A 122 3.85 -3.28 7.35
CA SER A 122 4.29 -2.55 6.15
C SER A 122 3.44 -2.81 4.90
N PRO A 123 3.04 -4.07 4.58
CA PRO A 123 2.19 -4.33 3.43
C PRO A 123 0.80 -3.71 3.56
N LEU A 124 0.21 -3.73 4.76
CA LEU A 124 -1.12 -3.15 5.01
C LEU A 124 -1.08 -1.63 4.81
N LEU A 125 -0.14 -0.95 5.46
CA LEU A 125 -0.01 0.51 5.34
C LEU A 125 0.20 0.95 3.89
N PHE A 126 0.97 0.18 3.14
CA PHE A 126 1.19 0.41 1.73
C PHE A 126 -0.11 0.31 0.93
N ILE A 127 -0.89 -0.75 1.14
CA ILE A 127 -2.17 -0.94 0.47
C ILE A 127 -3.13 0.20 0.77
N LEU A 128 -3.28 0.57 2.04
CA LEU A 128 -4.18 1.67 2.45
C LEU A 128 -3.81 2.99 1.78
N CYS A 129 -2.51 3.25 1.58
CA CYS A 129 -2.06 4.44 0.84
C CYS A 129 -2.47 4.41 -0.62
N ILE A 130 -2.24 3.28 -1.30
CA ILE A 130 -2.63 3.12 -2.70
C ILE A 130 -4.15 3.19 -2.85
N ASP A 131 -4.89 2.59 -1.92
CA ASP A 131 -6.34 2.58 -1.95
C ASP A 131 -6.91 4.00 -1.78
N THR A 132 -6.38 4.77 -0.83
CA THR A 132 -6.72 6.18 -0.64
C THR A 132 -6.44 7.00 -1.90
N LEU A 133 -5.24 6.84 -2.51
CA LEU A 133 -4.88 7.54 -3.75
C LEU A 133 -5.76 7.12 -4.94
N SER A 134 -6.13 5.83 -5.01
CA SER A 134 -6.96 5.31 -6.09
C SER A 134 -8.41 5.78 -5.98
N SER A 135 -8.91 5.95 -4.76
CA SER A 135 -10.26 6.48 -4.49
C SER A 135 -10.39 7.92 -4.99
N ASP A 136 -9.37 8.75 -4.77
CA ASP A 136 -9.33 10.12 -5.31
C ASP A 136 -9.33 10.14 -6.85
N LEU A 137 -8.66 9.18 -7.49
CA LEU A 137 -8.57 9.09 -8.95
C LEU A 137 -9.84 8.52 -9.60
N GLN A 138 -10.61 7.68 -8.90
CA GLN A 138 -11.86 7.11 -9.39
C GLN A 138 -13.04 8.11 -9.40
N LEU A 139 -12.89 9.29 -8.78
CA LEU A 139 -13.89 10.36 -8.84
C LEU A 139 -14.04 10.94 -10.26
N ASP A 140 -13.00 10.85 -11.09
CA ASP A 140 -13.09 11.10 -12.53
C ASP A 140 -13.50 9.78 -13.22
N ARG A 141 -14.66 9.80 -13.91
CA ARG A 141 -15.37 8.65 -14.51
C ARG A 141 -14.62 7.86 -15.59
N HIS A 142 -13.30 7.95 -15.67
CA HIS A 142 -12.47 7.17 -16.59
C HIS A 142 -11.83 6.03 -15.80
N GLY A 143 -12.36 4.81 -15.98
CA GLY A 143 -11.97 3.62 -15.22
C GLY A 143 -10.47 3.35 -15.24
N LEU A 144 -9.77 3.82 -14.21
CA LEU A 144 -8.36 3.58 -14.00
C LEU A 144 -8.19 2.32 -13.16
N PHE A 145 -7.64 1.26 -13.76
CA PHE A 145 -7.37 0.00 -13.06
C PHE A 145 -5.91 -0.04 -12.61
N PHE A 146 -5.68 -0.04 -11.30
CA PHE A 146 -4.34 -0.14 -10.73
C PHE A 146 -3.89 -1.60 -10.67
N MET A 147 -2.93 -1.97 -11.52
CA MET A 147 -2.18 -3.22 -11.39
C MET A 147 -0.77 -2.93 -10.90
N GLN A 148 -0.47 -3.29 -9.66
CA GLN A 148 0.89 -3.25 -9.15
C GLN A 148 1.54 -4.63 -9.23
N LYS A 149 2.77 -4.68 -9.76
CA LYS A 149 3.64 -5.85 -9.67
C LYS A 149 4.38 -5.77 -8.33
N MET A 150 4.12 -6.72 -7.42
CA MET A 150 5.00 -6.90 -6.25
C MET A 150 6.24 -7.66 -6.72
N SER A 151 7.37 -6.96 -6.89
CA SER A 151 8.69 -7.57 -7.09
C SER A 151 9.41 -7.72 -5.78
#